data_AF-A0A7L1PR58-F1
#
_entry.id   AF-A0A7L1PR58-F1
#
_cell.length_a   1.000
_cell.length_b   1.000
_cell.length_c   1.000
_cell.angle_alpha   90.00
_cell.angle_beta   90.00
_cell.angle_gamma   90.00
#
_symmetry.space_group_name_H-M   'P 1'
#
loop_
_entity.id
_entity.type
_entity.pdbx_description
1 polymer ?
#
loop_
_entity_poly.entity_id
_entity_poly.type
_entity_poly.pdbx_seq_one_letter_code
_entity_poly.pdbx_strand_id
1 'polypeptide(L)'
;RALFAEYAAELTDPEQRRLYEEEVAALERERGVEVRFVHPTPGFVLRTSQGGSRRCYINVCSNALMGEPRARAERGGQRWELPYSLTPGREELRPAGRRRLVYDVAVEKHCGVGLDRNNATVLRGVSYKGFPQAPIIRSPLPGGAPKPPDDGESPLPPF
;
A
#
# COMPACT_ATOMS: atom_id res chain seq x y z
N ARG A 1 13.09 13.95 25.31
CA ARG A 1 11.77 13.38 24.92
C ARG A 1 10.95 14.34 24.04
N ALA A 2 11.19 15.67 24.08
CA ALA A 2 10.56 16.64 23.16
C ALA A 2 11.02 16.47 21.69
N LEU A 3 12.33 16.37 21.45
CA LEU A 3 12.91 16.16 20.11
C LEU A 3 12.31 14.98 19.30
N PHE A 4 11.99 13.86 19.94
CA PHE A 4 11.36 12.72 19.27
C PHE A 4 9.88 12.96 18.95
N ALA A 5 9.18 13.74 19.77
CA ALA A 5 7.78 14.08 19.55
C ALA A 5 7.63 15.16 18.47
N GLU A 6 8.55 16.14 18.45
CA GLU A 6 8.67 17.14 17.39
C GLU A 6 9.00 16.47 16.04
N TYR A 7 9.99 15.59 16.00
CA TYR A 7 10.31 14.82 14.79
C TYR A 7 9.13 13.92 14.33
N ALA A 8 8.42 13.28 15.26
CA ALA A 8 7.24 12.48 14.93
C ALA A 8 6.08 13.35 14.40
N ALA A 9 5.93 14.57 14.92
CA ALA A 9 4.93 15.53 14.45
C ALA A 9 5.26 16.05 13.05
N GLU A 10 6.53 16.36 12.78
CA GLU A 10 7.03 16.76 11.46
C GLU A 10 6.80 15.68 10.40
N LEU A 11 7.03 14.41 10.73
CA LEU A 11 6.75 13.28 9.83
C LEU A 11 5.25 13.08 9.53
N THR A 12 4.36 13.61 10.37
CA THR A 12 2.91 13.57 10.17
C THR A 12 2.33 14.83 9.52
N ASP A 13 3.15 15.84 9.26
CA ASP A 13 2.71 17.07 8.62
C ASP A 13 2.40 16.83 7.13
N PRO A 14 1.16 17.09 6.68
CA PRO A 14 0.78 16.97 5.27
C PRO A 14 1.65 17.81 4.32
N GLU A 15 2.15 18.97 4.75
CA GLU A 15 2.97 19.85 3.90
C GLU A 15 4.37 19.28 3.71
N GLN A 16 5.01 18.82 4.79
CA GLN A 16 6.31 18.15 4.73
C GLN A 16 6.24 16.88 3.87
N ARG A 17 5.16 16.11 4.02
CA ARG A 17 4.92 14.92 3.19
C ARG A 17 4.81 15.29 1.71
N ARG A 18 4.07 16.36 1.38
CA ARG A 18 3.92 16.83 -0.01
C ARG A 18 5.27 17.24 -0.62
N LEU A 19 6.06 18.04 0.11
CA LEU A 19 7.38 18.47 -0.35
C LEU A 19 8.31 17.29 -0.61
N TYR A 20 8.37 16.35 0.34
CA TYR A 20 9.14 15.12 0.18
C TYR A 20 8.70 14.31 -1.05
N GLU A 21 7.39 14.14 -1.26
CA GLU A 21 6.86 13.42 -2.43
C GLU A 21 7.22 14.13 -3.75
N GLU A 22 7.16 15.46 -3.79
CA GLU A 22 7.56 16.27 -4.96
C GLU A 22 9.06 16.12 -5.26
N GLU A 23 9.91 16.17 -4.24
CA GLU A 23 11.36 15.99 -4.37
C GLU A 23 11.71 14.58 -4.88
N VAL A 24 11.11 13.55 -4.28
CA VAL A 24 11.31 12.16 -4.73
C VAL A 24 10.84 11.96 -6.17
N ALA A 25 9.67 12.52 -6.53
CA ALA A 25 9.16 12.43 -7.89
C ALA A 25 10.06 13.16 -8.90
N ALA A 26 10.64 14.31 -8.53
CA ALA A 26 11.59 15.04 -9.38
C ALA A 26 12.86 14.23 -9.63
N LEU A 27 13.47 13.66 -8.58
CA LEU A 27 14.68 12.85 -8.67
C LEU A 27 14.48 11.59 -9.53
N GLU A 28 13.34 10.91 -9.39
CA GLU A 28 13.05 9.71 -10.18
C GLU A 28 12.74 10.07 -11.64
N ARG A 29 12.12 11.23 -11.88
CA ARG A 29 11.87 11.75 -13.24
C ARG A 29 13.17 12.09 -13.95
N GLU A 30 14.16 12.65 -13.26
CA GLU A 30 15.52 12.85 -13.80
C GLU A 30 16.18 11.53 -14.23
N ARG A 31 15.84 10.43 -13.55
CA ARG A 31 16.26 9.06 -13.90
C ARG A 31 15.39 8.38 -14.95
N GLY A 32 14.44 9.12 -15.56
CA GLY A 32 13.56 8.59 -16.60
C GLY A 32 12.36 7.79 -16.08
N VAL A 33 12.04 7.89 -14.79
CA VAL A 33 10.96 7.13 -14.13
C VAL A 33 9.87 8.07 -13.62
N GLU A 34 8.64 7.85 -14.06
CA GLU A 34 7.46 8.48 -13.46
C GLU A 34 7.11 7.77 -12.16
N VAL A 35 6.90 8.55 -11.11
CA VAL A 35 6.52 8.07 -9.78
C VAL A 35 5.14 8.60 -9.42
N ARG A 36 4.23 7.70 -9.03
CA ARG A 36 2.91 8.05 -8.50
C ARG A 36 2.75 7.46 -7.10
N PHE A 37 2.63 8.34 -6.12
CA PHE A 37 2.32 7.96 -4.75
C PHE A 37 0.86 7.58 -4.63
N VAL A 38 0.61 6.35 -4.17
CA VAL A 38 -0.72 5.85 -3.86
C VAL A 38 -0.97 6.13 -2.38
N HIS A 39 -1.96 6.97 -2.10
CA HIS A 39 -2.42 7.26 -0.74
C HIS A 39 -3.70 6.48 -0.45
N PRO A 40 -3.61 5.22 0.02
CA PRO A 40 -4.81 4.42 0.28
C PRO A 40 -5.65 5.04 1.40
N THR A 41 -6.96 5.15 1.16
CA THR A 41 -7.95 5.47 2.19
C THR A 41 -8.24 4.21 3.01
N PRO A 42 -8.02 4.23 4.34
CA PRO A 42 -8.34 3.12 5.22
C PRO A 42 -9.80 2.69 5.14
N GLY A 43 -10.04 1.37 5.12
CA GLY A 43 -11.38 0.79 5.21
C GLY A 43 -11.54 -0.01 6.49
N PHE A 44 -11.06 -1.26 6.46
CA PHE A 44 -11.17 -2.18 7.59
C PHE A 44 -9.97 -3.13 7.65
N VAL A 45 -9.78 -3.74 8.82
CA VAL A 45 -8.69 -4.70 9.05
C VAL A 45 -9.23 -6.10 9.28
N LEU A 46 -8.79 -7.03 8.45
CA LEU A 46 -8.98 -8.46 8.64
C LEU A 46 -7.91 -9.01 9.57
N ARG A 47 -8.31 -9.90 10.49
CA ARG A 47 -7.40 -10.69 11.32
C ARG A 47 -7.39 -12.13 10.81
N THR A 48 -6.21 -12.65 10.49
CA THR A 48 -6.03 -14.03 10.02
C THR A 48 -4.66 -14.60 10.45
N SER A 49 -4.25 -15.74 9.90
CA SER A 49 -2.93 -16.33 10.09
C SER A 49 -2.31 -16.79 8.77
N GLN A 50 -1.01 -16.54 8.61
CA GLN A 50 -0.21 -17.09 7.52
C GLN A 50 0.24 -18.51 7.91
N GLY A 51 0.00 -19.47 7.02
CA GLY A 51 0.38 -20.88 7.24
C GLY A 51 -0.26 -21.50 8.49
N GLY A 52 -1.40 -20.97 8.94
CA GLY A 52 -2.12 -21.44 10.14
C GLY A 52 -1.53 -21.01 11.49
N SER A 53 -0.25 -20.64 11.56
CA SER A 53 0.45 -20.41 12.83
C SER A 53 0.80 -18.95 13.10
N ARG A 54 1.17 -18.19 12.06
CA ARG A 54 1.68 -16.82 12.21
C ARG A 54 0.56 -15.81 12.06
N ARG A 55 0.13 -15.19 13.17
CA ARG A 55 -0.93 -14.16 13.14
C ARG A 55 -0.55 -13.01 12.19
N CYS A 56 -1.44 -12.71 11.27
CA CYS A 56 -1.29 -11.60 10.34
C CYS A 56 -2.59 -10.78 10.23
N TYR A 57 -2.45 -9.61 9.64
CA TYR A 57 -3.52 -8.66 9.42
C TYR A 57 -3.50 -8.22 7.97
N ILE A 58 -4.68 -7.98 7.41
CA ILE A 58 -4.83 -7.45 6.05
C ILE A 58 -5.62 -6.15 6.18
N ASN A 59 -4.97 -5.04 5.86
CA ASN A 59 -5.62 -3.75 5.71
C ASN A 59 -6.28 -3.70 4.34
N VAL A 60 -7.60 -3.64 4.31
CA VAL A 60 -8.34 -3.44 3.06
C VAL A 60 -8.63 -1.96 2.95
N CYS A 61 -8.04 -1.36 1.93
CA CYS A 61 -8.06 0.06 1.66
C CYS A 61 -8.69 0.33 0.29
N SER A 62 -9.05 1.59 0.06
CA SER A 62 -9.51 2.06 -1.25
C SER A 62 -8.58 3.13 -1.81
N ASN A 63 -8.43 3.21 -3.12
CA ASN A 63 -7.70 4.28 -3.77
C ASN A 63 -8.28 4.54 -5.18
N ALA A 64 -8.45 5.81 -5.54
CA ALA A 64 -9.06 6.22 -6.81
C ALA A 64 -8.15 5.98 -8.05
N LEU A 65 -6.85 5.74 -7.85
CA LEU A 65 -5.92 5.38 -8.92
C LEU A 65 -6.03 3.90 -9.32
N MET A 66 -6.72 3.07 -8.52
CA MET A 66 -7.00 1.69 -8.88
C MET A 66 -8.08 1.66 -9.98
N GLY A 67 -7.92 0.77 -10.95
CA GLY A 67 -8.91 0.63 -12.02
C GLY A 67 -10.25 0.08 -11.52
N GLU A 68 -11.34 0.50 -12.16
CA GLU A 68 -12.68 -0.01 -11.86
C GLU A 68 -12.80 -1.51 -12.16
N PRO A 69 -13.64 -2.25 -11.41
CA PRO A 69 -13.98 -3.63 -11.73
C PRO A 69 -14.60 -3.75 -13.11
N ARG A 70 -14.20 -4.76 -13.89
CA ARG A 70 -14.76 -5.03 -15.21
C ARG A 70 -15.39 -6.42 -15.23
N ALA A 71 -16.65 -6.48 -15.62
CA ALA A 71 -17.35 -7.73 -15.85
C ALA A 71 -17.49 -7.98 -17.35
N ARG A 72 -17.20 -9.20 -17.79
CA ARG A 72 -17.46 -9.68 -19.15
C ARG A 72 -18.28 -10.95 -19.10
N ALA A 73 -19.34 -11.01 -19.91
CA ALA A 73 -20.11 -12.25 -20.07
C ALA A 73 -19.26 -13.36 -20.70
N GLU A 74 -19.30 -14.55 -20.11
CA GLU A 74 -18.68 -15.77 -20.63
C GLU A 74 -19.69 -16.92 -20.61
N ARG A 75 -19.44 -18.01 -21.35
CA ARG A 75 -20.33 -19.18 -21.31
C ARG A 75 -20.38 -19.72 -19.88
N GLY A 76 -21.58 -19.74 -19.29
CA GLY A 76 -21.81 -20.24 -17.93
C GLY A 76 -21.63 -19.21 -16.81
N GLY A 77 -21.44 -17.91 -17.11
CA GLY A 77 -21.40 -16.88 -16.07
C GLY A 77 -20.77 -15.56 -16.49
N GLN A 78 -20.05 -14.94 -15.56
CA GLN A 78 -19.35 -13.68 -15.77
C GLN A 78 -17.90 -13.84 -15.34
N ARG A 79 -16.97 -13.38 -16.17
CA ARG A 79 -15.57 -13.15 -15.80
C ARG A 79 -15.44 -11.76 -15.22
N TRP A 80 -14.86 -11.67 -14.03
CA TRP A 80 -14.56 -10.39 -13.38
C TRP A 80 -13.05 -10.15 -13.38
N GLU A 81 -12.67 -8.93 -13.77
CA GLU A 81 -11.33 -8.39 -13.60
C GLU A 81 -11.42 -7.31 -12.53
N LEU A 82 -10.72 -7.50 -11.42
CA LEU A 82 -10.67 -6.55 -10.31
C LEU A 82 -9.24 -6.04 -10.18
N PRO A 83 -8.93 -4.82 -10.63
CA PRO A 83 -7.63 -4.21 -10.39
C PRO A 83 -7.39 -4.00 -8.88
N TYR A 84 -6.24 -4.42 -8.40
CA TYR A 84 -5.82 -4.23 -7.02
C TYR A 84 -4.32 -3.98 -6.93
N SER A 85 -3.91 -3.32 -5.85
CA SER A 85 -2.51 -3.25 -5.42
C SER A 85 -2.34 -4.05 -4.15
N LEU A 86 -1.39 -4.99 -4.14
CA LEU A 86 -1.03 -5.79 -2.98
C LEU A 86 0.40 -5.45 -2.60
N THR A 87 0.59 -4.92 -1.39
CA THR A 87 1.94 -4.66 -0.90
C THR A 87 2.57 -5.94 -0.37
N PRO A 88 3.91 -6.10 -0.47
CA PRO A 88 4.63 -7.13 0.26
C PRO A 88 4.28 -7.13 1.76
N GLY A 89 4.30 -8.31 2.37
CA GLY A 89 4.00 -8.45 3.80
C GLY A 89 5.04 -7.73 4.65
N ARG A 90 4.62 -6.70 5.37
CA ARG A 90 5.46 -5.96 6.30
C ARG A 90 5.44 -6.61 7.66
N GLU A 91 6.62 -6.72 8.25
CA GLU A 91 6.74 -7.24 9.59
C GLU A 91 6.82 -6.10 10.61
N GLU A 92 5.96 -6.15 11.61
CA GLU A 92 5.92 -5.15 12.66
C GLU A 92 6.24 -5.76 14.02
N LEU A 93 7.11 -5.08 14.76
CA LEU A 93 7.43 -5.42 16.13
C LEU A 93 6.32 -4.93 17.07
N ARG A 94 5.91 -5.79 17.99
CA ARG A 94 5.02 -5.44 19.10
C ARG A 94 5.81 -5.19 20.37
N PRO A 95 5.21 -4.49 21.34
CA PRO A 95 5.64 -4.56 22.73
C PRO A 95 5.82 -6.03 23.16
N ALA A 96 6.83 -6.30 23.98
CA ALA A 96 7.26 -7.64 24.39
C ALA A 96 7.83 -8.54 23.26
N GLY A 97 8.39 -7.94 22.19
CA GLY A 97 9.21 -8.66 21.21
C GLY A 97 8.44 -9.55 20.22
N ARG A 98 7.10 -9.49 20.21
CA ARG A 98 6.29 -10.34 19.32
C ARG A 98 6.23 -9.75 17.91
N ARG A 99 6.51 -10.55 16.90
CA ARG A 99 6.43 -10.16 15.48
C ARG A 99 5.01 -10.37 14.94
N ARG A 100 4.49 -9.45 14.12
CA ARG A 100 3.24 -9.63 13.35
C ARG A 100 3.50 -9.33 11.88
N LEU A 101 2.72 -9.95 10.99
CA LEU A 101 2.70 -9.55 9.59
C LEU A 101 1.48 -8.71 9.28
N VAL A 102 1.68 -7.70 8.46
CA VAL A 102 0.64 -6.80 7.95
C VAL A 102 0.77 -6.73 6.44
N TYR A 103 -0.36 -6.90 5.76
CA TYR A 103 -0.49 -6.75 4.32
C TYR A 103 -1.46 -5.61 4.05
N ASP A 104 -1.22 -4.85 2.98
CA ASP A 104 -2.21 -3.90 2.48
C ASP A 104 -2.71 -4.35 1.11
N VAL A 105 -4.02 -4.30 0.96
CA VAL A 105 -4.71 -4.45 -0.32
C VAL A 105 -5.45 -3.16 -0.59
N ALA A 106 -5.15 -2.50 -1.70
CA ALA A 106 -5.90 -1.36 -2.18
C ALA A 106 -6.71 -1.76 -3.42
N VAL A 107 -8.00 -1.43 -3.41
CA VAL A 107 -8.93 -1.57 -4.53
C VAL A 107 -9.53 -0.23 -4.90
N GLU A 108 -10.28 -0.16 -5.98
CA GLU A 108 -11.01 1.05 -6.35
C GLU A 108 -12.14 1.36 -5.33
N LYS A 109 -12.43 2.64 -5.10
CA LYS A 109 -13.34 3.10 -4.03
C LYS A 109 -14.79 2.66 -4.23
N HIS A 110 -15.28 2.62 -5.46
CA HIS A 110 -16.63 2.21 -5.83
C HIS A 110 -16.81 0.69 -5.87
N CYS A 111 -15.75 -0.11 -5.69
CA CYS A 111 -15.84 -1.56 -5.53
C CYS A 111 -16.79 -1.98 -4.38
N GLY A 112 -17.05 -1.10 -3.40
CA GLY A 112 -18.07 -1.32 -2.38
C GLY A 112 -17.87 -2.61 -1.58
N VAL A 113 -16.61 -2.96 -1.27
CA VAL A 113 -16.26 -4.25 -0.67
C VAL A 113 -17.02 -4.50 0.63
N GLY A 114 -17.99 -5.41 0.57
CA GLY A 114 -18.70 -5.95 1.71
C GLY A 114 -18.05 -7.24 2.19
N LEU A 115 -17.75 -7.32 3.49
CA LEU A 115 -17.30 -8.57 4.10
C LEU A 115 -18.46 -9.31 4.74
N ASP A 116 -18.50 -10.62 4.53
CA ASP A 116 -19.31 -11.50 5.34
C ASP A 116 -18.73 -11.59 6.76
N ARG A 117 -19.43 -10.97 7.71
CA ARG A 117 -19.00 -10.89 9.11
C ARG A 117 -19.15 -12.21 9.87
N ASN A 118 -19.88 -13.20 9.32
CA ASN A 118 -19.97 -14.53 9.92
C ASN A 118 -18.72 -15.35 9.64
N ASN A 119 -18.09 -15.12 8.49
CA ASN A 119 -16.93 -15.90 8.02
C ASN A 119 -15.60 -15.13 8.13
N ALA A 120 -15.63 -13.80 8.18
CA ALA A 120 -14.44 -12.97 8.29
C ALA A 120 -14.31 -12.32 9.67
N THR A 121 -13.12 -12.43 10.27
CA THR A 121 -12.82 -11.71 11.52
C THR A 121 -12.33 -10.30 11.24
N VAL A 122 -13.22 -9.32 11.36
CA VAL A 122 -12.88 -7.89 11.26
C VAL A 122 -12.52 -7.32 12.63
N LEU A 123 -11.44 -6.53 12.71
CA LEU A 123 -11.12 -5.77 13.93
C LEU A 123 -12.09 -4.60 14.10
N ARG A 124 -12.92 -4.64 15.14
CA ARG A 124 -13.85 -3.56 15.47
C ARG A 124 -13.09 -2.30 15.91
N GLY A 125 -13.50 -1.14 15.40
CA GLY A 125 -12.90 0.15 15.74
C GLY A 125 -11.50 0.39 15.15
N VAL A 126 -11.04 -0.46 14.22
CA VAL A 126 -9.72 -0.33 13.57
C VAL A 126 -9.91 -0.32 12.06
N SER A 127 -9.62 0.81 11.43
CA SER A 127 -9.68 0.97 9.96
C SER A 127 -8.36 0.68 9.26
N TYR A 128 -7.24 0.78 9.98
CA TYR A 128 -5.90 0.48 9.48
C TYR A 128 -5.00 -0.03 10.60
N LYS A 129 -4.10 -0.98 10.27
CA LYS A 129 -3.10 -1.51 11.20
C LYS A 129 -1.70 -1.17 10.74
N GLY A 130 -0.94 -0.49 11.60
CA GLY A 130 0.44 -0.13 11.29
C GLY A 130 0.58 1.34 10.88
N PHE A 131 1.75 1.69 10.36
CA PHE A 131 1.98 2.99 9.73
C PHE A 131 1.63 2.90 8.24
N PRO A 132 0.75 3.77 7.71
CA PRO A 132 0.49 3.83 6.27
C PRO A 132 1.77 4.23 5.54
N GLN A 133 2.36 3.31 4.78
CA GLN A 133 3.38 3.67 3.80
C GLN A 133 2.65 3.87 2.48
N ALA A 134 2.82 5.02 1.84
CA ALA A 134 2.25 5.27 0.53
C ALA A 134 2.92 4.33 -0.48
N PRO A 135 2.21 3.34 -1.06
CA PRO A 135 2.81 2.50 -2.10
C PRO A 135 3.17 3.38 -3.30
N ILE A 136 4.29 3.09 -3.95
CA ILE A 136 4.77 3.85 -5.09
C ILE A 136 4.55 3.04 -6.36
N ILE A 137 3.78 3.59 -7.30
CA ILE A 137 3.72 3.05 -8.67
C ILE A 137 4.82 3.76 -9.45
N ARG A 138 5.82 3.00 -9.92
CA ARG A 138 6.89 3.48 -10.79
C ARG A 138 6.64 3.02 -12.23
N SER A 139 6.66 3.92 -13.20
CA SER A 139 6.54 3.60 -14.63
C SER A 139 7.63 4.29 -15.46
N PRO A 140 8.22 3.66 -16.49
CA PRO A 140 9.19 4.33 -17.36
C PRO A 140 8.54 5.52 -18.09
N LEU A 141 9.26 6.64 -18.20
CA LEU A 141 8.80 7.75 -19.03
C LEU A 141 8.87 7.37 -20.51
N PRO A 142 7.87 7.72 -21.32
CA PRO A 142 7.91 7.50 -22.77
C PRO A 142 9.08 8.29 -23.37
N GLY A 143 10.04 7.58 -23.98
CA GLY A 143 11.26 8.15 -24.54
C GLY A 143 12.43 8.29 -23.57
N GLY A 144 12.30 7.79 -22.33
CA GLY A 144 13.40 7.76 -21.36
C GLY A 144 14.53 6.82 -21.79
N ALA A 145 15.78 7.21 -21.50
CA ALA A 145 16.94 6.37 -21.74
C ALA A 145 16.78 5.01 -21.02
N PRO A 146 17.28 3.90 -21.59
CA PRO A 146 17.21 2.60 -20.95
C PRO A 146 17.84 2.65 -19.56
N LYS A 147 17.23 1.93 -18.61
CA LYS A 147 17.64 1.90 -17.20
C LYS A 147 19.15 1.58 -17.11
N PRO A 148 19.97 2.41 -16.45
CA PRO A 148 21.35 2.02 -16.15
C PRO A 148 21.32 0.72 -15.30
N PRO A 149 22.33 -0.15 -15.44
CA PRO A 149 22.38 -1.41 -14.70
C PRO A 149 22.22 -1.15 -13.20
N ASP A 150 21.44 -2.00 -12.54
CA ASP A 150 21.19 -1.94 -11.09
C ASP A 150 22.51 -2.21 -10.36
N ASP A 151 23.16 -1.13 -9.93
CA ASP A 151 24.44 -1.08 -9.24
C ASP A 151 24.30 -1.32 -7.73
N GLY A 152 23.08 -1.55 -7.22
CA GLY A 152 22.82 -1.89 -5.82
C GLY A 152 22.98 -0.73 -4.84
N GLU A 153 23.28 0.47 -5.33
CA GLU A 153 23.44 1.70 -4.52
C GLU A 153 22.13 2.50 -4.36
N SER A 154 21.05 2.07 -5.01
CA SER A 154 19.76 2.76 -4.85
C SER A 154 19.29 2.66 -3.39
N PRO A 155 19.08 3.78 -2.68
CA PRO A 155 18.58 3.77 -1.31
C PRO A 155 17.10 3.35 -1.22
N LEU A 156 16.47 3.08 -2.36
CA LEU A 156 15.09 2.65 -2.47
C LEU A 156 15.04 1.11 -2.55
N PRO A 157 14.12 0.46 -1.81
CA PRO A 157 14.04 -0.99 -1.80
C PRO A 157 13.80 -1.53 -3.22
N PRO A 158 14.46 -2.64 -3.60
CA PRO A 158 14.13 -3.36 -4.82
C PRO A 158 12.72 -3.95 -4.72
N PHE A 159 12.03 -3.97 -5.86
CA PHE A 159 10.66 -4.44 -6.17
C PHE A 159 9.77 -4.91 -5.01
#